data_AF-A0A973AMN6-F1
#
_entry.id   AF-A0A973AMN6-F1
#
_cell.length_a   1.000
_cell.length_b   1.000
_cell.length_c   1.000
_cell.angle_alpha   90.00
_cell.angle_beta   90.00
_cell.angle_gamma   90.00
#
_symmetry.space_group_name_H-M   'P 1'
#
loop_
_entity.id
_entity.type
_entity.pdbx_description
1 polymer ?
#
loop_
_entity_poly.entity_id
_entity_poly.type
_entity_poly.pdbx_seq_one_letter_code
_entity_poly.pdbx_strand_id
1 'polypeptide(L)'
;MALRLVSADERLSAAGAKTTMAIFGPSGVGKTSLLKSLPPAETLCIDLEAGMKSVQDWPGDSIPVRTFADALDIGCLVGGVNPSADPSGFFCEAHYQHLSQTYPDLVQMIAGKRIIFVDSITDLTRQAMAWAKTRPEAFSDKTGKPDTRGAYGLLAREVIGLLKHLQHAQAKTVIFVGILERVTDEFNRTTWQPQMEGGKAARELPGIVDQVVSMHLFSRSAGDEWTLDEKSNERRLVCRAGNPFGLLAKDRSGRLDVTEPPDLGALLSKINATRKG
;
A
#
# COMPACT_ATOMS: atom_id res chain seq x y z
N MET A 1 3.28 19.72 18.75
CA MET A 1 4.35 18.73 19.06
C MET A 1 5.59 19.50 19.49
N ALA A 2 6.18 19.18 20.66
CA ALA A 2 7.47 19.76 21.05
C ALA A 2 8.59 19.06 20.26
N LEU A 3 9.49 19.83 19.64
CA LEU A 3 10.67 19.31 18.95
C LEU A 3 11.56 18.58 19.98
N ARG A 4 11.59 17.24 19.94
CA ARG A 4 12.43 16.39 20.81
C ARG A 4 13.43 15.62 19.97
N LEU A 5 14.65 15.52 20.47
CA LEU A 5 15.72 14.71 19.89
C LEU A 5 15.40 13.23 20.15
N VAL A 6 15.31 12.42 19.09
CA VAL A 6 15.12 10.97 19.16
C VAL A 6 16.48 10.30 19.03
N SER A 7 16.91 9.53 20.04
CA SER A 7 18.22 8.90 20.07
C SER A 7 18.38 7.83 18.97
N ALA A 8 19.60 7.37 18.69
CA ALA A 8 19.81 6.28 17.73
C ALA A 8 19.11 4.99 18.17
N ASP A 9 19.12 4.68 19.46
CA ASP A 9 18.46 3.50 20.02
C ASP A 9 16.95 3.63 20.01
N GLU A 10 16.41 4.80 20.37
CA GLU A 10 14.96 5.09 20.26
C GLU A 10 14.51 5.00 18.79
N ARG A 11 15.34 5.46 17.83
CA ARG A 11 15.06 5.29 16.39
C ARG A 11 15.11 3.83 15.99
N LEU A 12 16.06 3.02 16.49
CA LEU A 12 16.16 1.61 16.15
C LEU A 12 15.03 0.78 16.77
N SER A 13 14.61 1.08 18.00
CA SER A 13 13.47 0.43 18.65
C SER A 13 12.14 0.82 17.99
N ALA A 14 12.00 2.08 17.55
CA ALA A 14 10.82 2.56 16.84
C ALA A 14 10.79 2.14 15.35
N ALA A 15 11.95 2.05 14.69
CA ALA A 15 12.09 1.61 13.30
C ALA A 15 12.06 0.08 13.15
N GLY A 16 12.46 -0.67 14.18
CA GLY A 16 12.56 -2.14 14.15
C GLY A 16 11.24 -2.89 13.95
N ALA A 17 10.10 -2.20 13.93
CA ALA A 17 8.78 -2.82 13.81
C ALA A 17 7.90 -2.27 12.68
N LYS A 18 8.37 -1.26 11.93
CA LYS A 18 7.54 -0.55 10.95
C LYS A 18 8.18 -0.59 9.56
N THR A 19 7.42 -1.10 8.60
CA THR A 19 7.75 -1.06 7.18
C THR A 19 6.54 -0.58 6.39
N THR A 20 6.75 0.29 5.42
CA THR A 20 5.71 0.62 4.43
C THR A 20 6.08 0.00 3.08
N MET A 21 5.16 -0.77 2.50
CA MET A 21 5.44 -1.59 1.33
C MET A 21 4.32 -1.50 0.32
N ALA A 22 4.67 -1.45 -0.97
CA ALA A 22 3.75 -1.67 -2.07
C ALA A 22 4.17 -2.92 -2.85
N ILE A 23 3.24 -3.85 -3.04
CA ILE A 23 3.45 -5.10 -3.78
C ILE A 23 2.55 -5.09 -5.01
N PHE A 24 3.17 -5.21 -6.17
CA PHE A 24 2.47 -5.20 -7.45
C PHE A 24 2.63 -6.54 -8.15
N GLY A 25 1.61 -6.98 -8.86
CA GLY A 25 1.73 -8.17 -9.70
C GLY A 25 0.51 -8.35 -10.59
N PRO A 26 0.62 -9.18 -11.65
CA PRO A 26 -0.50 -9.45 -12.55
C PRO A 26 -1.75 -9.93 -11.80
N SER A 27 -2.91 -9.81 -12.45
CA SER A 27 -4.13 -10.43 -11.91
C SER A 27 -3.94 -11.94 -11.77
N GLY A 28 -4.47 -12.53 -10.69
CA GLY A 28 -4.37 -13.98 -10.44
C GLY A 28 -3.02 -14.50 -9.95
N VAL A 29 -1.97 -13.69 -9.87
CA VAL A 29 -0.63 -14.15 -9.43
C VAL A 29 -0.57 -14.61 -7.96
N GLY A 30 -1.59 -14.28 -7.15
CA GLY A 30 -1.69 -14.68 -5.75
C GLY A 30 -1.31 -13.61 -4.73
N LYS A 31 -1.44 -12.32 -5.06
CA LYS A 31 -1.14 -11.21 -4.14
C LYS A 31 -1.87 -11.31 -2.80
N THR A 32 -3.18 -11.53 -2.81
CA THR A 32 -4.00 -11.69 -1.61
C THR A 32 -3.57 -12.91 -0.78
N SER A 33 -3.10 -13.99 -1.43
CA SER A 33 -2.63 -15.20 -0.72
C SER A 33 -1.40 -14.97 0.16
N LEU A 34 -0.68 -13.86 -0.05
CA LEU A 34 0.42 -13.46 0.83
C LEU A 34 -0.02 -13.20 2.27
N LEU A 35 -1.30 -12.88 2.51
CA LEU A 35 -1.90 -12.80 3.86
C LEU A 35 -1.64 -14.04 4.70
N LYS A 36 -1.60 -15.23 4.08
CA LYS A 36 -1.41 -16.51 4.78
C LYS A 36 -0.03 -16.65 5.42
N SER A 37 0.95 -15.86 4.98
CA SER A 37 2.31 -15.82 5.56
C SER A 37 2.46 -14.84 6.73
N LEU A 38 1.42 -14.05 7.02
CA LEU A 38 1.43 -13.06 8.09
C LEU A 38 0.74 -13.60 9.36
N PRO A 39 1.15 -13.17 10.56
CA PRO A 39 0.50 -13.56 11.82
C PRO A 39 -0.96 -13.05 11.85
N PRO A 40 -1.99 -13.91 11.82
CA PRO A 40 -3.38 -13.48 11.64
C PRO A 40 -3.90 -12.61 12.79
N ALA A 41 -3.51 -12.94 14.04
CA ALA A 41 -3.91 -12.18 15.22
C ALA A 41 -3.41 -10.72 15.20
N GLU A 42 -2.25 -10.47 14.58
CA GLU A 42 -1.63 -9.14 14.52
C GLU A 42 -1.93 -8.40 13.20
N THR A 43 -2.63 -9.05 12.26
CA THR A 43 -2.89 -8.53 10.91
C THR A 43 -4.35 -8.15 10.73
N LEU A 44 -4.58 -7.02 10.08
CA LEU A 44 -5.89 -6.57 9.61
C LEU A 44 -5.85 -6.41 8.10
N CYS A 45 -6.78 -7.06 7.40
CA CYS A 45 -7.00 -6.86 5.98
C CYS A 45 -8.06 -5.78 5.75
N ILE A 46 -7.73 -4.74 4.98
CA ILE A 46 -8.68 -3.76 4.45
C ILE A 46 -9.02 -4.23 3.03
N ASP A 47 -10.21 -4.81 2.87
CA ASP A 47 -10.68 -5.44 1.62
C ASP A 47 -11.53 -4.45 0.81
N LEU A 48 -10.90 -3.76 -0.12
CA LEU A 48 -11.55 -2.92 -1.13
C LEU A 48 -12.03 -3.74 -2.33
N GLU A 49 -11.38 -4.87 -2.59
CA GLU A 49 -11.81 -5.81 -3.61
C GLU A 49 -12.95 -6.70 -3.07
N ALA A 50 -13.39 -7.69 -3.83
CA ALA A 50 -14.12 -8.83 -3.29
C ALA A 50 -13.20 -10.07 -3.30
N GLY A 51 -11.91 -9.83 -3.03
CA GLY A 51 -10.77 -10.70 -3.33
C GLY A 51 -10.52 -11.82 -2.32
N MET A 52 -11.22 -11.78 -1.18
CA MET A 52 -11.04 -12.73 -0.07
C MET A 52 -11.41 -14.19 -0.40
N LYS A 53 -11.98 -14.48 -1.59
CA LYS A 53 -12.24 -15.85 -2.06
C LYS A 53 -11.00 -16.74 -2.04
N SER A 54 -9.82 -16.19 -2.28
CA SER A 54 -8.56 -16.94 -2.30
C SER A 54 -7.98 -17.28 -0.92
N VAL A 55 -8.55 -16.69 0.13
CA VAL A 55 -8.08 -16.77 1.52
C VAL A 55 -9.25 -16.96 2.51
N GLN A 56 -10.31 -17.66 2.11
CA GLN A 56 -11.50 -17.89 2.95
C GLN A 56 -11.20 -18.60 4.28
N ASP A 57 -10.12 -19.38 4.30
CA ASP A 57 -9.59 -20.11 5.45
C ASP A 57 -8.68 -19.26 6.35
N TRP A 58 -8.39 -18.01 5.98
CA TRP A 58 -7.53 -17.13 6.76
C TRP A 58 -8.26 -16.61 8.00
N PRO A 59 -7.75 -16.87 9.22
CA PRO A 59 -8.48 -16.58 10.46
C PRO A 59 -8.29 -15.13 10.96
N GLY A 60 -7.67 -14.27 10.15
CA GLY A 60 -7.41 -12.88 10.50
C GLY A 60 -8.63 -11.99 10.30
N ASP A 61 -8.61 -10.83 10.94
CA ASP A 61 -9.70 -9.85 10.81
C ASP A 61 -9.65 -9.14 9.45
N SER A 62 -10.82 -8.89 8.89
CA SER A 62 -10.96 -8.07 7.69
C SER A 62 -12.08 -7.03 7.83
N ILE A 63 -11.87 -5.87 7.20
CA ILE A 63 -12.89 -4.81 7.06
C ILE A 63 -13.15 -4.60 5.57
N PRO A 64 -14.38 -4.81 5.08
CA PRO A 64 -14.74 -4.46 3.73
C PRO A 64 -14.88 -2.94 3.60
N VAL A 65 -14.26 -2.37 2.56
CA VAL A 65 -14.32 -0.94 2.23
C VAL A 65 -14.98 -0.78 0.85
N ARG A 66 -16.07 -0.02 0.78
CA ARG A 66 -16.87 0.13 -0.45
C ARG A 66 -16.84 1.54 -1.01
N THR A 67 -16.47 2.52 -0.19
CA THR A 67 -16.32 3.91 -0.61
C THR A 67 -14.94 4.46 -0.24
N PHE A 68 -14.51 5.48 -0.97
CA PHE A 68 -13.28 6.20 -0.62
C PHE A 68 -13.38 6.92 0.73
N ALA A 69 -14.59 7.31 1.15
CA ALA A 69 -14.79 7.88 2.48
C ALA A 69 -14.47 6.84 3.56
N ASP A 70 -14.95 5.61 3.44
CA ASP A 70 -14.62 4.53 4.38
C ASP A 70 -13.09 4.30 4.43
N ALA A 71 -12.42 4.38 3.28
CA ALA A 71 -10.95 4.26 3.22
C ALA A 71 -10.23 5.38 3.97
N LEU A 72 -10.75 6.61 3.92
CA LEU A 72 -10.22 7.75 4.68
C LEU A 72 -10.52 7.61 6.19
N ASP A 73 -11.69 7.11 6.55
CA ASP A 73 -12.08 6.87 7.95
C ASP A 73 -11.19 5.79 8.58
N ILE A 74 -11.07 4.64 7.93
CA ILE A 74 -10.16 3.57 8.37
C ILE A 74 -8.70 4.07 8.35
N GLY A 75 -8.32 4.83 7.33
CA GLY A 75 -7.01 5.48 7.27
C GLY A 75 -6.73 6.37 8.49
N CYS A 76 -7.73 7.12 8.94
CA CYS A 76 -7.65 7.96 10.14
C CYS A 76 -7.53 7.14 11.42
N LEU A 77 -8.25 6.03 11.54
CA LEU A 77 -8.14 5.13 12.70
C LEU A 77 -6.78 4.44 12.76
N VAL A 78 -6.22 4.07 11.59
CA VAL A 78 -4.91 3.42 11.48
C VAL A 78 -3.77 4.41 11.73
N GLY A 79 -3.82 5.60 11.12
CA GLY A 79 -2.76 6.61 11.17
C GLY A 79 -2.84 7.55 12.37
N GLY A 80 -3.99 7.64 13.03
CA GLY A 80 -4.25 8.55 14.13
C GLY A 80 -4.48 9.99 13.67
N VAL A 81 -4.33 10.94 14.59
CA VAL A 81 -4.46 12.37 14.29
C VAL A 81 -3.22 12.87 13.56
N ASN A 82 -3.41 13.54 12.43
CA ASN A 82 -2.38 14.29 11.74
C ASN A 82 -2.31 15.72 12.32
N PRO A 83 -1.24 16.10 13.05
CA PRO A 83 -1.14 17.42 13.67
C PRO A 83 -1.08 18.59 12.68
N SER A 84 -0.80 18.31 11.41
CA SER A 84 -0.70 19.30 10.34
C SER A 84 -1.93 19.30 9.43
N ALA A 85 -2.97 18.52 9.74
CA ALA A 85 -4.21 18.52 8.97
C ALA A 85 -4.99 19.82 9.18
N ASP A 86 -5.76 20.20 8.16
CA ASP A 86 -6.77 21.25 8.31
C ASP A 86 -7.76 20.85 9.42
N PRO A 87 -8.14 21.75 10.35
CA PRO A 87 -9.05 21.41 11.45
C PRO A 87 -10.42 20.86 11.02
N SER A 88 -10.84 21.15 9.78
CA SER A 88 -12.07 20.65 9.16
C SER A 88 -11.85 19.58 8.09
N GLY A 89 -10.58 19.22 7.82
CA GLY A 89 -10.21 18.22 6.83
C GLY A 89 -10.11 16.80 7.38
N PHE A 90 -9.73 15.86 6.51
CA PHE A 90 -9.45 14.49 6.92
C PHE A 90 -8.22 14.39 7.83
N PHE A 91 -8.24 13.37 8.69
CA PHE A 91 -7.18 13.07 9.66
C PHE A 91 -6.97 14.13 10.76
N CYS A 92 -7.85 15.13 10.87
CA CYS A 92 -7.80 16.09 11.96
C CYS A 92 -8.30 15.48 13.29
N GLU A 93 -8.09 16.21 14.38
CA GLU A 93 -8.54 15.81 15.72
C GLU A 93 -10.06 15.56 15.76
N ALA A 94 -10.86 16.46 15.17
CA ALA A 94 -12.31 16.33 15.15
C ALA A 94 -12.77 15.09 14.37
N HIS A 95 -12.11 14.78 13.25
CA HIS A 95 -12.37 13.58 12.47
C HIS A 95 -12.09 12.31 13.27
N TYR A 96 -10.92 12.23 13.92
CA TYR A 96 -10.56 11.08 14.74
C TYR A 96 -11.49 10.90 15.95
N GLN A 97 -11.86 12.00 16.62
CA GLN A 97 -12.79 11.97 17.76
C GLN A 97 -14.19 11.49 17.35
N HIS A 98 -14.69 11.98 16.21
CA HIS A 98 -15.97 11.53 15.66
C HIS A 98 -15.98 10.03 15.41
N LEU A 99 -14.95 9.51 14.74
CA LEU A 99 -14.82 8.08 14.47
C LEU A 99 -14.65 7.26 15.76
N SER A 100 -13.91 7.78 16.73
CA SER A 100 -13.69 7.10 18.02
C SER A 100 -14.95 6.97 18.86
N GLN A 101 -15.84 7.96 18.78
CA GLN A 101 -17.16 7.92 19.45
C GLN A 101 -18.14 7.03 18.69
N THR A 102 -18.08 7.03 17.36
CA THR A 102 -19.01 6.29 16.50
C THR A 102 -18.67 4.80 16.46
N TYR A 103 -17.38 4.45 16.46
CA TYR A 103 -16.89 3.08 16.28
C TYR A 103 -15.83 2.69 17.34
N PRO A 104 -16.15 2.72 18.65
CA PRO A 104 -15.18 2.44 19.71
C PRO A 104 -14.54 1.04 19.58
N ASP A 105 -15.31 0.04 19.16
CA ASP A 105 -14.82 -1.33 18.97
C ASP A 105 -13.80 -1.42 17.82
N LEU A 106 -14.01 -0.65 16.73
CA LEU A 106 -13.04 -0.60 15.63
C LEU A 106 -11.75 0.07 16.06
N VAL A 107 -11.81 1.13 16.88
CA VAL A 107 -10.61 1.75 17.45
C VAL A 107 -9.81 0.74 18.25
N GLN A 108 -10.46 0.03 19.17
CA GLN A 108 -9.79 -0.94 20.02
C GLN A 108 -9.20 -2.10 19.20
N MET A 109 -9.95 -2.63 18.24
CA MET A 109 -9.48 -3.69 17.36
C MET A 109 -8.27 -3.22 16.55
N ILE A 110 -8.37 -2.08 15.84
CA ILE A 110 -7.29 -1.54 15.01
C ILE A 110 -6.04 -1.26 15.85
N ALA A 111 -6.18 -0.75 17.08
CA ALA A 111 -5.06 -0.48 17.98
C ALA A 111 -4.22 -1.74 18.26
N GLY A 112 -4.86 -2.92 18.38
CA GLY A 112 -4.19 -4.20 18.60
C GLY A 112 -3.48 -4.78 17.37
N LYS A 113 -3.70 -4.22 16.18
CA LYS A 113 -3.14 -4.73 14.91
C LYS A 113 -1.82 -4.07 14.59
N ARG A 114 -0.78 -4.84 14.31
CA ARG A 114 0.55 -4.34 13.93
C ARG A 114 0.76 -4.30 12.42
N ILE A 115 0.02 -5.09 11.67
CA ILE A 115 0.13 -5.18 10.21
C ILE A 115 -1.21 -4.80 9.59
N ILE A 116 -1.18 -3.84 8.67
CA ILE A 116 -2.32 -3.38 7.90
C ILE A 116 -2.08 -3.77 6.45
N PHE A 117 -2.89 -4.69 5.94
CA PHE A 117 -2.82 -5.17 4.57
C PHE A 117 -3.96 -4.57 3.76
N VAL A 118 -3.65 -3.74 2.77
CA VAL A 118 -4.62 -3.01 1.97
C VAL A 118 -4.76 -3.68 0.60
N ASP A 119 -5.89 -4.35 0.39
CA ASP A 119 -6.23 -5.08 -0.83
C ASP A 119 -7.45 -4.44 -1.52
N SER A 120 -7.30 -3.53 -2.48
CA SER A 120 -6.05 -3.14 -3.14
C SER A 120 -5.96 -1.63 -3.36
N ILE A 121 -4.73 -1.15 -3.56
CA ILE A 121 -4.47 0.25 -3.96
C ILE A 121 -5.04 0.54 -5.35
N THR A 122 -5.18 -0.46 -6.21
CA THR A 122 -5.79 -0.32 -7.54
C THR A 122 -7.25 0.10 -7.39
N ASP A 123 -8.05 -0.64 -6.62
CA ASP A 123 -9.45 -0.28 -6.38
C ASP A 123 -9.60 0.94 -5.46
N LEU A 124 -8.67 1.19 -4.52
CA LEU A 124 -8.63 2.43 -3.74
C LEU A 124 -8.61 3.66 -4.64
N THR A 125 -7.71 3.69 -5.64
CA THR A 125 -7.62 4.84 -6.54
C THR A 125 -8.83 4.99 -7.45
N ARG A 126 -9.49 3.89 -7.84
CA ARG A 126 -10.75 3.92 -8.59
C ARG A 126 -11.90 4.52 -7.78
N GLN A 127 -12.06 4.07 -6.53
CA GLN A 127 -13.04 4.64 -5.62
C GLN A 127 -12.74 6.12 -5.35
N ALA A 128 -11.47 6.48 -5.18
CA ALA A 128 -11.05 7.87 -5.00
C ALA A 128 -11.41 8.73 -6.22
N MET A 129 -11.26 8.21 -7.44
CA MET A 129 -11.62 8.96 -8.65
C MET A 129 -13.14 9.11 -8.77
N ALA A 130 -13.91 8.07 -8.45
CA ALA A 130 -15.36 8.14 -8.40
C ALA A 130 -15.83 9.20 -7.38
N TRP A 131 -15.25 9.20 -6.18
CA TRP A 131 -15.51 10.20 -5.16
C TRP A 131 -15.12 11.61 -5.63
N ALA A 132 -13.94 11.77 -6.21
CA ALA A 132 -13.42 13.07 -6.66
C ALA A 132 -14.33 13.72 -7.70
N LYS A 133 -14.87 12.95 -8.65
CA LYS A 133 -15.82 13.44 -9.68
C LYS A 133 -17.12 14.01 -9.11
N THR A 134 -17.46 13.71 -7.85
CA THR A 134 -18.67 14.22 -7.18
C THR A 134 -18.41 15.46 -6.34
N ARG A 135 -17.15 15.89 -6.17
CA ARG A 135 -16.79 17.02 -5.32
C ARG A 135 -16.88 18.35 -6.09
N PRO A 136 -17.11 19.48 -5.41
CA PRO A 136 -17.18 20.79 -6.04
C PRO A 136 -15.96 21.11 -6.92
N GLU A 137 -14.75 20.71 -6.50
CA GLU A 137 -13.53 20.94 -7.27
C GLU A 137 -13.49 20.22 -8.63
N ALA A 138 -14.37 19.25 -8.86
CA ALA A 138 -14.54 18.59 -10.14
C ALA A 138 -15.55 19.29 -11.06
N PHE A 139 -15.96 20.52 -10.75
CA PHE A 139 -16.85 21.33 -11.59
C PHE A 139 -16.26 22.73 -11.79
N SER A 140 -16.48 23.29 -12.99
CA SER A 140 -16.01 24.63 -13.33
C SER A 140 -16.86 25.69 -12.64
N ASP A 141 -16.25 26.56 -11.82
CA ASP A 141 -16.94 27.71 -11.18
C ASP A 141 -17.63 28.64 -12.18
N LYS A 142 -17.13 28.69 -13.43
CA LYS A 142 -17.67 29.56 -14.49
C LYS A 142 -18.88 28.97 -15.21
N THR A 143 -18.90 27.64 -15.38
CA THR A 143 -19.86 26.99 -16.30
C THR A 143 -20.72 25.91 -15.63
N GLY A 144 -20.38 25.48 -14.42
CA GLY A 144 -21.00 24.35 -13.71
C GLY A 144 -20.77 22.99 -14.36
N LYS A 145 -20.01 22.92 -15.47
CA LYS A 145 -19.73 21.67 -16.18
C LYS A 145 -18.62 20.87 -15.49
N PRO A 146 -18.60 19.53 -15.63
CA PRO A 146 -17.52 18.69 -15.11
C PRO A 146 -16.14 19.16 -15.59
N ASP A 147 -15.22 19.35 -14.64
CA ASP A 147 -13.81 19.63 -14.84
C ASP A 147 -12.98 18.40 -14.49
N THR A 148 -12.56 17.68 -15.53
CA THR A 148 -11.70 16.51 -15.43
C THR A 148 -10.35 16.82 -14.75
N ARG A 149 -9.79 18.01 -14.98
CA ARG A 149 -8.50 18.39 -14.39
C ARG A 149 -8.63 18.61 -12.89
N GLY A 150 -9.71 19.26 -12.46
CA GLY A 150 -10.06 19.42 -11.05
C GLY A 150 -10.21 18.06 -10.34
N ALA A 151 -10.96 17.13 -10.95
CA ALA A 151 -11.14 15.78 -10.42
C ALA A 151 -9.81 15.02 -10.26
N TYR A 152 -8.92 15.04 -11.27
CA TYR A 152 -7.59 14.40 -11.16
C TYR A 152 -6.67 15.08 -10.15
N GLY A 153 -6.77 16.41 -10.02
CA GLY A 153 -6.01 17.16 -9.01
C GLY A 153 -6.41 16.75 -7.59
N LEU A 154 -7.72 16.64 -7.36
CA LEU A 154 -8.30 16.17 -6.10
C LEU A 154 -7.94 14.70 -5.81
N LEU A 155 -8.13 13.79 -6.78
CA LEU A 155 -7.71 12.39 -6.68
C LEU A 155 -6.26 12.27 -6.22
N ALA A 156 -5.36 12.96 -6.92
CA ALA A 156 -3.93 12.90 -6.59
C ALA A 156 -3.66 13.43 -5.18
N ARG A 157 -4.28 14.54 -4.79
CA ARG A 157 -4.12 15.14 -3.46
C ARG A 157 -4.54 14.17 -2.36
N GLU A 158 -5.75 13.62 -2.45
CA GLU A 158 -6.28 12.78 -1.37
C GLU A 158 -5.60 11.41 -1.31
N VAL A 159 -5.33 10.77 -2.45
CA VAL A 159 -4.61 9.48 -2.46
C VAL A 159 -3.19 9.64 -1.92
N ILE A 160 -2.44 10.65 -2.36
CA ILE A 160 -1.09 10.91 -1.84
C ILE A 160 -1.15 11.27 -0.35
N GLY A 161 -2.14 12.06 0.06
CA GLY A 161 -2.40 12.40 1.46
C GLY A 161 -2.59 11.16 2.32
N LEU A 162 -3.49 10.25 1.92
CA LEU A 162 -3.74 8.98 2.61
C LEU A 162 -2.50 8.09 2.66
N LEU A 163 -1.77 7.94 1.54
CA LEU A 163 -0.55 7.13 1.49
C LEU A 163 0.53 7.66 2.45
N LYS A 164 0.76 8.98 2.48
CA LYS A 164 1.69 9.61 3.42
C LYS A 164 1.19 9.49 4.86
N HIS A 165 -0.10 9.65 5.09
CA HIS A 165 -0.68 9.50 6.42
C HIS A 165 -0.44 8.09 6.98
N LEU A 166 -0.75 7.06 6.19
CA LEU A 166 -0.46 5.66 6.53
C LEU A 166 1.04 5.37 6.63
N GLN A 167 1.87 6.03 5.81
CA GLN A 167 3.33 5.95 5.93
C GLN A 167 3.81 6.44 7.30
N HIS A 168 3.11 7.37 7.94
CA HIS A 168 3.45 7.92 9.25
C HIS A 168 2.77 7.21 10.42
N ALA A 169 1.84 6.27 10.18
CA ALA A 169 1.17 5.48 11.22
C ALA A 169 2.17 4.84 12.20
N GLN A 170 2.06 5.13 13.49
CA GLN A 170 3.05 4.69 14.48
C GLN A 170 2.91 3.20 14.77
N ALA A 171 4.04 2.49 14.86
CA ALA A 171 4.10 1.05 15.18
C ALA A 171 3.30 0.12 14.24
N LYS A 172 2.86 0.60 13.08
CA LYS A 172 2.13 -0.19 12.07
C LYS A 172 3.00 -0.44 10.84
N THR A 173 3.12 -1.70 10.43
CA THR A 173 3.57 -2.06 9.09
C THR A 173 2.37 -1.97 8.14
N VAL A 174 2.51 -1.23 7.05
CA VAL A 174 1.42 -1.03 6.06
C VAL A 174 1.86 -1.62 4.72
N ILE A 175 1.06 -2.54 4.20
CA ILE A 175 1.32 -3.29 2.96
C ILE A 175 0.18 -3.00 2.01
N PHE A 176 0.47 -2.33 0.90
CA PHE A 176 -0.47 -2.14 -0.19
C PHE A 176 -0.24 -3.22 -1.23
N VAL A 177 -1.29 -3.90 -1.68
CA VAL A 177 -1.22 -4.72 -2.88
C VAL A 177 -1.93 -4.03 -4.04
N GLY A 178 -1.48 -4.27 -5.27
CA GLY A 178 -2.09 -3.70 -6.47
C GLY A 178 -1.76 -4.48 -7.72
N ILE A 179 -2.45 -4.15 -8.81
CA ILE A 179 -2.21 -4.77 -10.11
C ILE A 179 -0.95 -4.15 -10.73
N LEU A 180 -0.08 -5.01 -11.27
CA LEU A 180 1.00 -4.61 -12.18
C LEU A 180 0.52 -4.91 -13.61
N GLU A 181 0.53 -3.90 -14.46
CA GLU A 181 0.18 -4.03 -15.87
C GLU A 181 1.39 -3.80 -16.77
N ARG A 182 1.37 -4.48 -17.92
CA ARG A 182 2.36 -4.32 -18.98
C ARG A 182 1.84 -3.31 -19.97
N VAL A 183 2.54 -2.18 -20.10
CA VAL A 183 2.19 -1.11 -21.04
C VAL A 183 3.24 -1.03 -22.13
N THR A 184 2.78 -1.05 -23.37
CA THR A 184 3.62 -0.83 -24.55
C THR A 184 3.37 0.57 -25.07
N ASP A 185 4.42 1.38 -25.15
CA ASP A 185 4.33 2.74 -25.68
C ASP A 185 4.34 2.74 -27.23
N GLU A 186 4.19 3.94 -27.81
CA GLU A 186 4.20 4.17 -29.26
C GLU A 186 5.54 3.79 -29.93
N PHE A 187 6.60 3.58 -29.15
CA PHE A 187 7.92 3.17 -29.61
C PHE A 187 8.18 1.67 -29.44
N ASN A 188 7.13 0.87 -29.21
CA ASN A 188 7.19 -0.56 -28.90
C ASN A 188 8.04 -0.91 -27.67
N ARG A 189 8.27 0.05 -26.77
CA ARG A 189 8.94 -0.21 -25.50
C ARG A 189 7.91 -0.67 -24.49
N THR A 190 8.18 -1.84 -23.92
CA THR A 190 7.32 -2.43 -22.92
C THR A 190 7.84 -2.07 -21.53
N THR A 191 6.97 -1.49 -20.71
CA THR A 191 7.26 -1.16 -19.32
C THR A 191 6.21 -1.77 -18.40
N TRP A 192 6.60 -2.05 -17.17
CA TRP A 192 5.68 -2.52 -16.13
C TRP A 192 5.35 -1.36 -15.21
N GLN A 193 4.06 -1.11 -15.01
CA GLN A 193 3.60 -0.03 -14.15
C GLN A 193 2.46 -0.48 -13.22
N PRO A 194 2.34 0.12 -12.03
CA PRO A 194 1.17 -0.05 -11.18
C PRO A 194 -0.09 0.44 -11.90
N GLN A 195 -1.13 -0.38 -11.93
CA GLN A 195 -2.44 0.05 -12.39
C GLN A 195 -3.12 0.84 -11.28
N MET A 196 -3.15 2.16 -11.44
CA MET A 196 -3.77 3.12 -10.53
C MET A 196 -4.46 4.23 -11.31
N GLU A 197 -5.59 4.72 -10.82
CA GLU A 197 -6.17 5.94 -11.34
C GLU A 197 -5.29 7.15 -11.00
N GLY A 198 -5.05 8.00 -11.99
CA GLY A 198 -4.25 9.22 -11.84
C GLY A 198 -2.75 8.96 -11.77
N GLY A 199 -2.03 9.33 -12.84
CA GLY A 199 -0.59 9.06 -12.96
C GLY A 199 0.31 9.74 -11.92
N LYS A 200 -0.13 10.82 -11.25
CA LYS A 200 0.67 11.49 -10.22
C LYS A 200 0.87 10.62 -8.98
N ALA A 201 -0.20 9.97 -8.49
CA ALA A 201 -0.13 9.10 -7.31
C ALA A 201 0.80 7.91 -7.57
N ALA A 202 0.67 7.27 -8.73
CA ALA A 202 1.53 6.15 -9.14
C ALA A 202 3.03 6.54 -9.19
N ARG A 203 3.35 7.75 -9.69
CA ARG A 203 4.74 8.25 -9.74
C ARG A 203 5.32 8.61 -8.37
N GLU A 204 4.51 9.15 -7.46
CA GLU A 204 4.99 9.51 -6.12
C GLU A 204 5.07 8.32 -5.16
N LEU A 205 4.26 7.29 -5.37
CA LEU A 205 4.20 6.11 -4.49
C LEU A 205 5.58 5.52 -4.17
N PRO A 206 6.49 5.26 -5.14
CA PRO A 206 7.83 4.77 -4.84
C PRO A 206 8.66 5.72 -3.96
N GLY A 207 8.37 7.02 -3.91
CA GLY A 207 9.01 7.95 -2.99
C GLY A 207 8.47 7.84 -1.56
N ILE A 208 7.18 7.51 -1.44
CA ILE A 208 6.44 7.44 -0.18
C ILE A 208 6.76 6.14 0.57
N VAL A 209 6.57 4.97 -0.03
CA VAL A 209 6.78 3.68 0.67
C VAL A 209 8.26 3.38 0.88
N ASP A 210 8.62 2.52 1.81
CA ASP A 210 10.01 2.04 1.98
C ASP A 210 10.37 1.00 0.94
N GLN A 211 9.43 0.10 0.65
CA GLN A 211 9.62 -1.07 -0.20
C GLN A 211 8.66 -1.03 -1.39
N VAL A 212 9.16 -1.31 -2.59
CA VAL A 212 8.33 -1.62 -3.75
C VAL A 212 8.76 -3.00 -4.24
N VAL A 213 7.81 -3.92 -4.36
CA VAL A 213 8.07 -5.32 -4.69
C VAL A 213 7.17 -5.73 -5.85
N SER A 214 7.72 -6.45 -6.83
CA SER A 214 6.91 -7.07 -7.88
C SER A 214 6.78 -8.56 -7.65
N MET A 215 5.56 -9.07 -7.56
CA MET A 215 5.26 -10.50 -7.56
C MET A 215 5.00 -10.98 -8.98
N HIS A 216 5.76 -11.97 -9.43
CA HIS A 216 5.58 -12.57 -10.75
C HIS A 216 5.84 -14.08 -10.75
N LEU A 217 5.48 -14.72 -11.86
CA LEU A 217 5.75 -16.13 -12.17
C LEU A 217 7.09 -16.28 -12.87
N PHE A 218 7.84 -17.31 -12.50
CA PHE A 218 9.19 -17.59 -12.96
C PHE A 218 9.38 -19.06 -13.27
N SER A 219 10.28 -19.38 -14.19
CA SER A 219 10.83 -20.72 -14.37
C SER A 219 12.30 -20.74 -13.96
N ARG A 220 12.87 -21.93 -13.76
CA ARG A 220 14.33 -22.08 -13.62
C ARG A 220 14.94 -22.47 -14.95
N SER A 221 16.00 -21.78 -15.33
CA SER A 221 16.84 -22.11 -16.48
C SER A 221 17.80 -23.25 -16.15
N ALA A 222 18.43 -23.85 -17.17
CA ALA A 222 19.60 -24.69 -16.96
C ALA A 222 20.72 -23.85 -16.32
N GLY A 223 20.96 -24.05 -15.03
CA GLY A 223 21.88 -23.22 -14.23
C GLY A 223 21.28 -22.60 -12.96
N ASP A 224 20.04 -22.95 -12.58
CA ASP A 224 19.33 -22.45 -11.38
C ASP A 224 19.01 -20.94 -11.36
N GLU A 225 19.20 -20.24 -12.48
CA GLU A 225 18.79 -18.85 -12.63
C GLU A 225 17.29 -18.72 -12.88
N TRP A 226 16.68 -17.71 -12.26
CA TRP A 226 15.28 -17.36 -12.47
C TRP A 226 15.10 -16.66 -13.81
N THR A 227 14.12 -17.11 -14.59
CA THR A 227 13.65 -16.42 -15.80
C THR A 227 12.19 -16.07 -15.63
N LEU A 228 11.82 -14.84 -15.99
CA LEU A 228 10.42 -14.40 -15.98
C LEU A 228 9.62 -15.25 -16.97
N ASP A 229 8.62 -15.98 -16.47
CA ASP A 229 7.79 -16.86 -17.28
C ASP A 229 6.34 -16.77 -16.79
N GLU A 230 5.52 -16.02 -17.54
CA GLU A 230 4.10 -15.80 -17.23
C GLU A 230 3.25 -17.08 -17.30
N LYS A 231 3.81 -18.18 -17.83
CA LYS A 231 3.14 -19.49 -17.95
C LYS A 231 3.59 -20.51 -16.89
N SER A 232 4.61 -20.17 -16.11
CA SER A 232 5.09 -21.00 -15.01
C SER A 232 4.19 -20.89 -13.78
N ASN A 233 4.42 -21.73 -12.77
CA ASN A 233 3.67 -21.73 -11.52
C ASN A 233 4.49 -21.23 -10.32
N GLU A 234 5.81 -21.08 -10.47
CA GLU A 234 6.69 -20.69 -9.36
C GLU A 234 6.65 -19.18 -9.18
N ARG A 235 6.22 -18.75 -7.99
CA ARG A 235 6.03 -17.34 -7.65
C ARG A 235 7.27 -16.79 -6.97
N ARG A 236 7.70 -15.60 -7.35
CA ARG A 236 8.80 -14.89 -6.68
C ARG A 236 8.45 -13.43 -6.46
N LEU A 237 9.02 -12.87 -5.40
CA LEU A 237 9.00 -11.45 -5.09
C LEU A 237 10.30 -10.82 -5.59
N VAL A 238 10.22 -9.88 -6.53
CA VAL A 238 11.35 -9.12 -7.05
C VAL A 238 11.51 -7.85 -6.22
N CYS A 239 12.67 -7.68 -5.58
CA CYS A 239 12.83 -6.69 -4.51
C CYS A 239 13.82 -5.57 -4.84
N ARG A 240 14.78 -5.80 -5.76
CA ARG A 240 15.85 -4.82 -6.06
C ARG A 240 15.57 -4.00 -7.32
N ALA A 241 15.87 -2.71 -7.24
CA ALA A 241 15.91 -1.83 -8.41
C ALA A 241 17.00 -2.32 -9.39
N GLY A 242 16.79 -2.11 -10.70
CA GLY A 242 17.73 -2.57 -11.74
C GLY A 242 17.81 -4.10 -11.86
N ASN A 243 16.80 -4.83 -11.38
CA ASN A 243 16.71 -6.28 -11.55
C ASN A 243 16.69 -6.67 -13.05
N PRO A 244 17.16 -7.87 -13.40
CA PRO A 244 17.28 -8.32 -14.78
C PRO A 244 15.92 -8.54 -15.48
N PHE A 245 14.80 -8.50 -14.75
CA PHE A 245 13.47 -8.78 -15.27
C PHE A 245 12.72 -7.53 -15.75
N GLY A 246 13.30 -6.34 -15.53
CA GLY A 246 12.65 -5.06 -15.88
C GLY A 246 11.40 -4.75 -15.05
N LEU A 247 11.21 -5.43 -13.91
CA LEU A 247 10.05 -5.25 -13.04
C LEU A 247 10.27 -4.09 -12.07
N LEU A 248 9.18 -3.43 -11.66
CA LEU A 248 9.23 -2.35 -10.68
C LEU A 248 9.63 -2.90 -9.31
N ALA A 249 10.76 -2.45 -8.78
CA ALA A 249 11.21 -2.87 -7.46
C ALA A 249 12.11 -1.83 -6.81
N LYS A 250 12.11 -1.82 -5.48
CA LYS A 250 12.92 -0.93 -4.65
C LYS A 250 13.04 -1.51 -3.25
N ASP A 251 14.29 -1.73 -2.82
CA ASP A 251 14.61 -2.09 -1.44
C ASP A 251 15.38 -0.96 -0.75
N ARG A 252 14.71 -0.22 0.14
CA ARG A 252 15.36 0.81 0.97
C ARG A 252 16.18 0.22 2.12
N SER A 253 15.92 -1.03 2.50
CA SER A 253 16.63 -1.71 3.58
C SER A 253 18.03 -2.17 3.16
N GLY A 254 18.23 -2.45 1.87
CA GLY A 254 19.47 -2.98 1.31
C GLY A 254 19.78 -4.42 1.74
N ARG A 255 18.78 -5.16 2.23
CA ARG A 255 18.95 -6.49 2.82
C ARG A 255 18.36 -7.61 1.98
N LEU A 256 17.42 -7.31 1.10
CA LEU A 256 16.72 -8.31 0.32
C LEU A 256 17.57 -8.75 -0.86
N ASP A 257 17.42 -9.99 -1.31
CA ASP A 257 18.02 -10.48 -2.56
C ASP A 257 17.28 -9.94 -3.78
N VAL A 258 17.78 -10.21 -4.99
CA VAL A 258 17.09 -9.79 -6.23
C VAL A 258 15.68 -10.38 -6.26
N THR A 259 15.55 -11.65 -5.87
CA THR A 259 14.26 -12.30 -5.67
C THR A 259 14.17 -12.99 -4.32
N GLU A 260 13.00 -12.98 -3.73
CA GLU A 260 12.65 -13.67 -2.48
C GLU A 260 11.48 -14.64 -2.73
N PRO A 261 11.30 -15.69 -1.91
CA PRO A 261 10.08 -16.48 -1.89
C PRO A 261 8.84 -15.60 -1.60
N PRO A 262 7.63 -16.03 -1.98
CA PRO A 262 6.37 -15.31 -1.74
C PRO A 262 5.89 -15.47 -0.29
N ASP A 263 6.74 -15.08 0.67
CA ASP A 263 6.50 -15.14 2.10
C ASP A 263 6.76 -13.77 2.73
N LEU A 264 5.69 -13.05 3.11
CA LEU A 264 5.80 -11.72 3.68
C LEU A 264 6.30 -11.73 5.12
N GLY A 265 6.01 -12.77 5.90
CA GLY A 265 6.55 -12.90 7.25
C GLY A 265 8.08 -12.98 7.23
N ALA A 266 8.63 -13.83 6.36
CA ALA A 266 10.06 -13.96 6.15
C ALA A 266 10.67 -12.68 5.54
N LEU A 267 10.01 -12.08 4.54
CA LEU A 267 10.45 -10.84 3.89
C LEU A 267 10.57 -9.69 4.90
N LEU A 268 9.53 -9.45 5.72
CA LEU A 268 9.52 -8.41 6.74
C LEU A 268 10.57 -8.67 7.83
N SER A 269 10.76 -9.94 8.22
CA SER A 269 11.82 -10.32 9.16
C SER A 269 13.20 -9.97 8.62
N LYS A 270 13.46 -10.22 7.33
CA LYS A 270 14.73 -9.88 6.66
C LYS A 270 14.93 -8.37 6.54
N ILE A 271 13.88 -7.61 6.19
CA ILE A 271 13.91 -6.14 6.11
C ILE A 271 14.27 -5.51 7.46
N ASN A 272 13.65 -5.99 8.54
CA ASN A 272 13.77 -5.41 9.87
C ASN A 272 14.94 -5.95 10.70
N ALA A 273 15.69 -6.94 10.18
CA ALA A 273 16.85 -7.49 10.87
C ALA A 273 17.91 -6.41 11.17
N THR A 274 18.35 -6.29 12.42
CA THR A 274 19.51 -5.47 12.77
C THR A 274 20.79 -6.11 12.22
N ARG A 275 21.68 -5.31 11.63
CA ARG A 275 23.00 -5.81 11.17
C ARG A 275 23.72 -6.34 12.41
N LYS A 276 23.98 -7.65 12.49
CA LYS A 276 24.96 -8.15 13.45
C LYS A 276 26.31 -7.56 13.00
N GLY A 277 26.87 -6.71 13.85
CA GLY A 277 28.25 -6.24 13.71
C GLY A 277 29.23 -7.38 13.83
#